data_AF-A0A965ZEY4-F1
#
_entry.id   AF-A0A965ZEY4-F1
#
_cell.length_a   1.000
_cell.length_b   1.000
_cell.length_c   1.000
_cell.angle_alpha   90.00
_cell.angle_beta   90.00
_cell.angle_gamma   90.00
#
_symmetry.space_group_name_H-M   'P 1'
#
loop_
_entity.id
_entity.type
_entity.pdbx_description
1 polymer ?
#
loop_
_entity_poly.entity_id
_entity_poly.type
_entity_poly.pdbx_seq_one_letter_code
_entity_poly.pdbx_strand_id
1 'polypeptide(L)'
;MNIKEYIDSGALEAYVLGSASEKEARELLDYKERYPEVKQALFELEVDMERIAQAMAIKPPPTAWQKIEDNLNELIKPEPHTLRLKEHGPKKEEYKKPREQQFIEVEAESNLMRINKAWKWVFAAVFVLGKIFLGFAIYFYLENRQAQKQLDEMKIEMRQLKSR
;
A
#
# COMPACT_ATOMS: atom_id res chain seq x y z
N MET A 1 -27.14 -19.80 -20.22
CA MET A 1 -25.86 -20.37 -20.68
C MET A 1 -25.22 -21.08 -19.50
N ASN A 2 -24.53 -22.20 -19.72
CA ASN A 2 -23.75 -22.83 -18.65
C ASN A 2 -22.49 -21.99 -18.40
N ILE A 3 -22.16 -21.70 -17.14
CA ILE A 3 -21.00 -20.85 -16.81
C ILE A 3 -19.68 -21.47 -17.28
N LYS A 4 -19.60 -22.79 -17.31
CA LYS A 4 -18.44 -23.52 -17.80
C LYS A 4 -18.24 -23.34 -19.30
N GLU A 5 -19.32 -23.39 -20.07
CA GLU A 5 -19.27 -23.13 -21.52
C GLU A 5 -18.86 -21.69 -21.83
N TYR A 6 -19.22 -20.73 -20.96
CA TYR A 6 -18.76 -19.35 -21.10
C TYR A 6 -17.27 -19.23 -20.85
N ILE A 7 -16.74 -19.86 -19.81
CA ILE A 7 -15.30 -19.87 -19.52
C ILE A 7 -14.53 -20.50 -20.70
N ASP A 8 -15.04 -21.59 -21.26
CA ASP A 8 -14.41 -22.30 -22.38
C ASP A 8 -14.64 -21.61 -23.76
N SER A 9 -15.40 -20.52 -23.83
CA SER A 9 -15.79 -19.86 -25.09
C SER A 9 -14.71 -18.97 -25.70
N GLY A 10 -13.65 -18.65 -24.97
CA GLY A 10 -12.61 -17.71 -25.41
C GLY A 10 -12.89 -16.24 -25.04
N ALA A 11 -13.99 -15.96 -24.34
CA ALA A 11 -14.38 -14.59 -23.97
C ALA A 11 -13.39 -13.93 -22.98
N LEU A 12 -12.83 -14.72 -22.06
CA LEU A 12 -11.87 -14.25 -21.06
C LEU A 12 -10.55 -13.86 -21.74
N GLU A 13 -10.08 -14.68 -22.67
CA GLU A 13 -8.87 -14.47 -23.46
C GLU A 13 -8.98 -13.23 -24.33
N ALA A 14 -10.11 -13.08 -25.03
CA ALA A 14 -10.36 -11.89 -25.83
C ALA A 14 -10.32 -10.62 -24.95
N TYR A 15 -10.86 -10.67 -23.75
CA TYR A 15 -10.85 -9.55 -22.81
C TYR A 15 -9.44 -9.22 -22.31
N VAL A 16 -8.70 -10.23 -21.81
CA VAL A 16 -7.35 -10.03 -21.26
C VAL A 16 -6.36 -9.56 -22.33
N LEU A 17 -6.51 -10.03 -23.57
CA LEU A 17 -5.69 -9.60 -24.70
C LEU A 17 -6.12 -8.25 -25.29
N GLY A 18 -7.23 -7.67 -24.81
CA GLY A 18 -7.75 -6.38 -25.29
C GLY A 18 -8.38 -6.43 -26.69
N SER A 19 -8.77 -7.63 -27.17
CA SER A 19 -9.45 -7.82 -28.45
C SER A 19 -10.97 -7.97 -28.33
N ALA A 20 -11.51 -8.05 -27.12
CA ALA A 20 -12.95 -8.11 -26.87
C ALA A 20 -13.67 -6.81 -27.28
N SER A 21 -14.88 -6.95 -27.80
CA SER A 21 -15.76 -5.80 -28.04
C SER A 21 -16.26 -5.21 -26.72
N GLU A 22 -16.69 -3.95 -26.73
CA GLU A 22 -17.25 -3.28 -25.55
C GLU A 22 -18.46 -4.03 -24.96
N LYS A 23 -19.25 -4.70 -25.81
CA LYS A 23 -20.39 -5.50 -25.37
C LYS A 23 -19.96 -6.75 -24.62
N GLU A 24 -18.99 -7.49 -25.15
CA GLU A 24 -18.44 -8.70 -24.53
C GLU A 24 -17.72 -8.36 -23.23
N ALA A 25 -16.95 -7.27 -23.21
CA ALA A 25 -16.30 -6.78 -21.99
C ALA A 25 -17.33 -6.45 -20.90
N ARG A 26 -18.43 -5.79 -21.24
CA ARG A 26 -19.50 -5.47 -20.29
C ARG A 26 -20.21 -6.73 -19.78
N GLU A 27 -20.49 -7.70 -20.64
CA GLU A 27 -21.06 -9.00 -20.25
C GLU A 27 -20.12 -9.74 -19.29
N LEU A 28 -18.82 -9.79 -19.59
CA LEU A 28 -17.83 -10.43 -18.74
C LEU A 28 -17.78 -9.80 -17.36
N LEU A 29 -17.81 -8.46 -17.28
CA LEU A 29 -17.80 -7.75 -16.00
C LEU A 29 -19.06 -8.02 -15.18
N ASP A 30 -20.24 -8.12 -15.81
CA ASP A 30 -21.48 -8.52 -15.14
C ASP A 30 -21.39 -9.97 -14.62
N TYR A 31 -20.87 -10.89 -15.45
CA TYR A 31 -20.72 -12.30 -15.08
C TYR A 31 -19.67 -12.50 -14.00
N LYS A 32 -18.59 -11.71 -14.00
CA LYS A 32 -17.56 -11.69 -12.95
C LYS A 32 -18.15 -11.33 -11.58
N GLU A 33 -19.13 -10.42 -11.54
CA GLU A 33 -19.79 -10.03 -10.30
C GLU A 33 -20.78 -11.11 -9.82
N ARG A 34 -21.48 -11.75 -10.76
CA ARG A 34 -22.52 -12.72 -10.45
C ARG A 34 -22.01 -14.14 -10.17
N TYR A 35 -20.89 -14.53 -10.78
CA TYR A 35 -20.36 -15.89 -10.73
C TYR A 35 -18.90 -15.90 -10.25
N PRO A 36 -18.61 -16.41 -9.04
CA PRO A 36 -17.25 -16.45 -8.51
C PRO A 36 -16.32 -17.33 -9.36
N GLU A 37 -16.84 -18.32 -10.08
CA GLU A 37 -16.06 -19.18 -10.98
C GLU A 37 -15.44 -18.39 -12.13
N VAL A 38 -16.18 -17.43 -12.71
CA VAL A 38 -15.67 -16.56 -13.78
C VAL A 38 -14.59 -15.63 -13.24
N LYS A 39 -14.79 -15.08 -12.05
CA LYS A 39 -13.79 -14.24 -11.39
C LYS A 39 -12.50 -14.99 -11.13
N GLN A 40 -12.59 -16.25 -10.67
CA GLN A 40 -11.43 -17.09 -10.41
C GLN A 40 -10.70 -17.45 -11.71
N ALA A 41 -11.43 -17.89 -12.74
CA ALA A 41 -10.85 -18.21 -14.04
C ALA A 41 -10.17 -17.00 -14.70
N LEU A 42 -10.79 -15.81 -14.62
CA LEU A 42 -10.19 -14.58 -15.12
C LEU A 42 -8.90 -14.23 -14.38
N PHE A 43 -8.88 -14.35 -13.05
CA PHE A 43 -7.69 -14.07 -12.26
C PHE A 43 -6.53 -15.04 -12.57
N GLU A 44 -6.82 -16.32 -12.71
CA GLU A 44 -5.81 -17.33 -13.10
C GLU A 44 -5.19 -16.99 -14.46
N LEU A 45 -6.02 -16.61 -15.43
CA LEU A 45 -5.57 -16.16 -16.75
C LEU A 45 -4.72 -14.88 -16.68
N GLU A 46 -5.12 -13.88 -15.88
CA GLU A 46 -4.36 -12.65 -15.68
C GLU A 46 -2.97 -12.94 -15.08
N VAL A 47 -2.87 -13.84 -14.10
CA VAL A 47 -1.59 -14.25 -13.49
C VAL A 47 -0.68 -14.95 -14.50
N ASP A 48 -1.24 -15.82 -15.35
CA ASP A 48 -0.47 -16.50 -16.37
C ASP A 48 0.04 -15.51 -17.45
N MET A 49 -0.77 -14.54 -17.84
CA MET A 49 -0.35 -13.45 -18.72
C MET A 49 0.72 -12.55 -18.09
N GLU A 50 0.61 -12.25 -16.79
CA GLU A 50 1.65 -11.52 -16.07
C GLU A 50 2.99 -12.26 -16.13
N ARG A 51 3.00 -13.57 -15.89
CA ARG A 51 4.22 -14.39 -15.95
C ARG A 51 4.88 -14.32 -17.33
N ILE A 52 4.08 -14.38 -18.40
CA ILE A 52 4.55 -14.25 -19.77
C ILE A 52 5.11 -12.84 -20.03
N ALA A 53 4.42 -11.80 -19.58
CA ALA A 53 4.87 -10.41 -19.73
C ALA A 53 6.20 -10.15 -18.98
N GLN A 54 6.35 -10.71 -17.77
CA GLN A 54 7.58 -10.63 -16.99
C GLN A 54 8.74 -11.35 -17.70
N ALA A 55 8.49 -12.54 -18.25
CA ALA A 55 9.51 -13.29 -18.99
C ALA A 55 9.99 -12.57 -20.26
N MET A 56 9.12 -11.77 -20.88
CA MET A 56 9.40 -10.98 -22.07
C MET A 56 9.67 -9.49 -21.78
N ALA A 57 9.99 -9.14 -20.53
CA ALA A 57 10.17 -7.75 -20.12
C ALA A 57 11.34 -7.08 -20.86
N ILE A 58 11.07 -5.92 -21.46
CA ILE A 58 12.07 -5.09 -22.14
C ILE A 58 12.42 -3.91 -21.23
N LYS A 59 13.72 -3.62 -21.08
CA LYS A 59 14.19 -2.49 -20.28
C LYS A 59 13.67 -1.17 -20.86
N PRO A 60 12.92 -0.35 -20.10
CA PRO A 60 12.43 0.93 -20.58
C PRO A 60 13.58 1.95 -20.73
N PRO A 61 13.40 3.03 -21.51
CA PRO A 61 14.36 4.14 -21.57
C PRO A 61 14.61 4.75 -20.18
N PRO A 62 15.84 5.24 -19.90
CA PRO A 62 16.19 5.76 -18.58
C PRO A 62 15.34 6.97 -18.14
N THR A 63 14.79 7.72 -19.10
CA THR A 63 13.93 8.88 -18.86
C THR A 63 12.46 8.52 -18.60
N ALA A 64 12.07 7.24 -18.72
CA ALA A 64 10.68 6.82 -18.58
C ALA A 64 10.14 7.12 -17.17
N TRP A 65 10.93 6.82 -16.13
CA TRP A 65 10.54 7.09 -14.75
C TRP A 65 10.33 8.58 -14.49
N GLN A 66 11.26 9.43 -14.92
CA GLN A 66 11.18 10.89 -14.76
C GLN A 66 9.91 11.45 -15.41
N LYS A 67 9.61 11.02 -16.64
CA LYS A 67 8.38 11.44 -17.34
C LYS A 67 7.12 11.04 -16.57
N ILE A 68 7.06 9.82 -16.05
CA ILE A 68 5.90 9.35 -15.28
C ILE A 68 5.76 10.18 -14.00
N GLU A 69 6.86 10.40 -13.28
CA GLU A 69 6.91 11.19 -12.06
C GLU A 69 6.45 12.64 -12.27
N ASP A 70 6.93 13.29 -13.35
CA ASP A 70 6.54 14.66 -13.69
C ASP A 70 5.04 14.76 -14.00
N ASN A 71 4.49 13.83 -14.80
CA ASN A 71 3.06 13.81 -15.14
C ASN A 71 2.18 13.58 -13.90
N LEU A 72 2.57 12.67 -13.00
CA LEU A 72 1.83 12.44 -11.76
C LEU A 72 1.85 13.68 -10.86
N ASN A 73 3.00 14.36 -10.76
CA ASN A 73 3.11 15.59 -9.99
C ASN A 73 2.30 16.75 -10.57
N GLU A 74 2.13 16.81 -11.89
CA GLU A 74 1.22 17.77 -12.54
C GLU A 74 -0.25 17.49 -12.19
N LEU A 75 -0.68 16.23 -12.17
CA LEU A 75 -2.05 15.85 -11.77
C LEU A 75 -2.33 16.11 -10.28
N ILE A 76 -1.31 16.06 -9.43
CA ILE A 76 -1.42 16.25 -7.97
C ILE A 76 -1.32 17.72 -7.55
N LYS A 77 -0.79 18.60 -8.42
CA LYS A 77 -0.90 20.04 -8.17
C LYS A 77 -2.40 20.37 -8.15
N PRO A 78 -2.93 20.96 -7.07
CA PRO A 78 -4.21 21.61 -7.14
C PRO A 78 -4.01 22.79 -8.08
N GLU A 79 -4.17 22.55 -9.36
CA GLU A 79 -4.38 23.61 -10.32
C GLU A 79 -5.57 24.41 -9.79
N PRO A 80 -5.42 25.72 -9.54
CA PRO A 80 -6.57 26.60 -9.51
C PRO A 80 -7.06 26.69 -10.95
N HIS A 81 -7.67 25.60 -11.45
CA HIS A 81 -8.40 25.60 -12.69
C HIS A 81 -9.65 26.47 -12.45
N THR A 82 -9.47 27.79 -12.46
CA THR A 82 -10.47 28.63 -13.08
C THR A 82 -10.55 28.15 -14.51
N LEU A 83 -11.53 27.29 -14.79
CA LEU A 83 -11.94 26.94 -16.14
C LEU A 83 -12.16 28.25 -16.90
N ARG A 84 -11.14 28.74 -17.61
CA ARG A 84 -11.33 29.81 -18.58
C ARG A 84 -11.95 29.17 -19.81
N LEU A 85 -13.26 28.97 -19.74
CA LEU A 85 -14.09 28.83 -20.91
C LEU A 85 -13.78 30.04 -21.80
N LYS A 86 -13.14 29.81 -22.95
CA LYS A 86 -13.07 30.83 -24.00
C LYS A 86 -14.48 30.95 -24.58
N GLU A 87 -15.32 31.74 -23.95
CA GLU A 87 -16.62 32.11 -24.48
C GLU A 87 -16.41 32.88 -25.80
N HIS A 88 -16.74 32.23 -26.92
CA HIS A 88 -17.03 32.93 -28.17
C HIS A 88 -18.52 33.30 -28.16
N GLY A 89 -18.83 34.55 -27.78
CA GLY A 89 -20.19 35.11 -27.84
C GLY A 89 -20.18 36.61 -27.54
N PRO A 90 -20.97 37.45 -28.25
CA PRO A 90 -20.77 38.90 -28.26
C PRO A 90 -21.41 39.63 -27.06
N LYS A 91 -20.63 40.57 -26.52
CA LYS A 91 -20.95 41.83 -25.80
C LYS A 91 -21.99 41.85 -24.65
N LYS A 92 -21.41 42.14 -23.46
CA LYS A 92 -21.81 43.08 -22.38
C LYS A 92 -23.26 43.07 -21.88
N GLU A 93 -23.46 42.65 -20.63
CA GLU A 93 -24.23 43.40 -19.61
C GLU A 93 -23.68 43.12 -18.19
N GLU A 94 -23.53 44.18 -17.40
CA GLU A 94 -23.18 44.17 -15.98
C GLU A 94 -24.31 43.56 -15.13
N TYR A 95 -24.05 42.46 -14.43
CA TYR A 95 -24.96 41.92 -13.42
C TYR A 95 -24.28 41.82 -12.05
N LYS A 96 -24.93 42.46 -11.06
CA LYS A 96 -24.52 42.60 -9.66
C LYS A 96 -24.58 41.26 -8.90
N LYS A 97 -23.56 41.00 -8.08
CA LYS A 97 -23.48 39.83 -7.17
C LYS A 97 -24.57 39.85 -6.09
N PRO A 98 -25.11 38.68 -5.72
CA PRO A 98 -25.51 38.43 -4.34
C PRO A 98 -24.84 37.18 -3.72
N ARG A 99 -24.18 37.45 -2.59
CA ARG A 99 -24.02 36.64 -1.35
C ARG A 99 -23.47 35.21 -1.42
N GLU A 100 -22.24 35.11 -0.94
CA GLU A 100 -21.72 34.14 0.05
C GLU A 100 -22.48 32.81 0.15
N GLN A 101 -21.96 31.79 -0.52
CA GLN A 101 -22.20 30.40 -0.12
C GLN A 101 -20.96 29.93 0.63
N GLN A 102 -21.15 29.75 1.94
CA GLN A 102 -20.24 29.08 2.85
C GLN A 102 -19.97 27.67 2.30
N PHE A 103 -18.74 27.42 1.86
CA PHE A 103 -18.28 26.06 1.66
C PHE A 103 -17.83 25.51 3.01
N ILE A 104 -18.36 24.35 3.38
CA ILE A 104 -17.86 23.57 4.52
C ILE A 104 -16.48 23.06 4.11
N GLU A 105 -15.45 23.61 4.73
CA GLU A 105 -14.08 23.10 4.64
C GLU A 105 -14.09 21.74 5.34
N VAL A 106 -14.31 20.67 4.57
CA VAL A 106 -14.09 19.31 5.08
C VAL A 106 -12.59 19.15 5.19
N GLU A 107 -12.10 19.42 6.40
CA GLU A 107 -10.74 19.15 6.85
C GLU A 107 -10.52 17.63 6.74
N ALA A 108 -10.12 17.18 5.55
CA ALA A 108 -9.63 15.83 5.37
C ALA A 108 -8.28 15.76 6.07
N GLU A 109 -8.30 15.31 7.34
CA GLU A 109 -7.11 14.89 8.06
C GLU A 109 -6.34 13.91 7.18
N SER A 110 -5.31 14.41 6.51
CA SER A 110 -4.42 13.62 5.70
C SER A 110 -3.53 12.78 6.63
N ASN A 111 -4.01 11.58 6.99
CA ASN A 111 -3.22 10.50 7.61
C ASN A 111 -2.19 9.89 6.63
N LEU A 112 -1.70 10.69 5.68
CA LEU A 112 -0.56 10.33 4.86
C LEU A 112 0.68 10.66 5.67
N MET A 113 1.25 9.66 6.31
CA MET A 113 2.47 9.74 7.10
C MET A 113 3.63 10.24 6.22
N ARG A 114 3.76 11.57 6.10
CA ARG A 114 4.89 12.22 5.44
C ARG A 114 6.12 11.81 6.21
N ILE A 115 6.92 10.91 5.66
CA ILE A 115 8.17 10.45 6.27
C ILE A 115 9.12 11.65 6.28
N ASN A 116 9.03 12.44 7.36
CA ASN A 116 9.86 13.60 7.55
C ASN A 116 11.29 13.12 7.89
N LYS A 117 12.30 13.89 7.49
CA LYS A 117 13.73 13.54 7.57
C LYS A 117 14.19 13.11 8.98
N ALA A 118 13.41 13.43 10.01
CA ALA A 118 13.56 13.02 11.40
C ALA A 118 13.45 11.50 11.66
N TRP A 119 12.67 10.75 10.87
CA TRP A 119 12.50 9.31 11.09
C TRP A 119 13.80 8.51 10.95
N LYS A 120 14.75 9.00 10.14
CA LYS A 120 16.09 8.42 10.03
C LYS A 120 16.87 8.48 11.35
N TRP A 121 16.70 9.56 12.12
CA TRP A 121 17.34 9.72 13.42
C TRP A 121 16.66 8.89 14.51
N VAL A 122 15.34 8.70 14.42
CA VAL A 122 14.58 7.83 15.33
C VAL A 122 15.08 6.38 15.21
N PHE A 123 15.22 5.86 13.98
CA PHE A 123 15.77 4.52 13.78
C PHE A 123 17.21 4.37 14.29
N ALA A 124 18.06 5.38 14.09
CA ALA A 124 19.42 5.37 14.63
C ALA A 124 19.42 5.32 16.17
N ALA A 125 18.56 6.11 16.83
CA ALA A 125 18.45 6.14 18.29
C ALA A 125 17.99 4.79 18.85
N VAL A 126 16.99 4.14 18.23
CA VAL A 126 16.51 2.81 18.65
C VAL A 126 17.60 1.75 18.52
N PHE A 127 18.41 1.80 17.46
CA PHE A 127 19.52 0.87 17.26
C PHE A 127 20.60 1.01 18.35
N VAL A 128 20.94 2.25 18.70
CA VAL A 128 21.91 2.55 19.78
C VAL A 128 21.35 2.11 21.13
N LEU A 129 20.08 2.43 21.41
CA LEU A 129 19.41 2.03 22.65
C LEU A 129 19.35 0.51 22.81
N GLY A 130 19.08 -0.23 21.72
CA GLY A 130 19.07 -1.69 21.70
C GLY A 130 20.44 -2.30 22.06
N LYS A 131 21.55 -1.68 21.64
CA LYS A 131 22.90 -2.15 22.00
C LYS A 131 23.20 -1.93 23.49
N ILE A 132 22.79 -0.79 24.03
CA ILE A 132 22.93 -0.50 25.47
C ILE A 132 22.12 -1.50 26.30
N PHE A 133 20.88 -1.77 25.87
CA PHE A 133 20.00 -2.71 26.55
C PHE A 133 20.54 -4.15 26.52
N LEU A 134 21.12 -4.56 25.38
CA LEU A 134 21.79 -5.86 25.26
C LEU A 134 22.97 -5.98 26.21
N GLY A 135 23.79 -4.93 26.36
CA GLY A 135 24.89 -4.89 27.32
C GLY A 135 24.42 -5.04 28.77
N PHE A 136 23.39 -4.31 29.16
CA PHE A 136 22.79 -4.43 30.50
C PHE A 136 22.17 -5.81 30.75
N ALA A 137 21.49 -6.39 29.74
CA ALA A 137 20.92 -7.72 29.85
C ALA A 137 22.00 -8.79 30.07
N ILE A 138 23.13 -8.70 29.35
CA ILE A 138 24.28 -9.59 29.55
C ILE A 138 24.88 -9.41 30.96
N TYR A 139 25.07 -8.17 31.40
CA TYR A 139 25.59 -7.88 32.73
C TYR A 139 24.70 -8.45 33.83
N PHE A 140 23.39 -8.19 33.77
CA PHE A 140 22.42 -8.70 34.74
C PHE A 140 22.31 -10.23 34.72
N TYR A 141 22.38 -10.85 33.53
CA TYR A 141 22.37 -12.31 33.41
C TYR A 141 23.57 -12.96 34.11
N LEU A 142 24.75 -12.35 33.99
CA LEU A 142 25.97 -12.82 34.65
C LEU A 142 25.89 -12.67 36.18
N GLU A 143 25.44 -11.51 36.67
CA GLU A 143 25.26 -11.21 38.10
C GLU A 143 24.20 -12.13 38.74
N ASN A 144 23.05 -12.29 38.09
CA ASN A 144 21.96 -13.14 38.59
C ASN A 144 22.36 -14.61 38.66
N ARG A 145 23.22 -15.09 37.75
CA ARG A 145 23.77 -16.44 37.83
C ARG A 145 24.63 -16.65 39.08
N GLN A 146 25.31 -15.61 39.57
CA GLN A 146 26.08 -15.70 40.81
C GLN A 146 25.15 -15.71 42.03
N ALA A 147 24.12 -14.86 42.04
CA ALA A 147 23.12 -14.84 43.11
C ALA A 147 22.42 -16.19 43.28
N GLN A 148 22.08 -16.87 42.19
CA GLN A 148 21.47 -18.21 42.24
C GLN A 148 22.40 -19.27 42.85
N LYS A 149 23.72 -19.20 42.58
CA LYS A 149 24.68 -20.16 43.16
C LYS A 149 24.77 -20.05 44.69
N GLN A 150 24.79 -18.83 45.22
CA GLN A 150 24.83 -18.61 46.67
C GLN A 150 23.54 -19.08 47.36
N LEU A 151 22.38 -18.89 46.70
CA LEU A 151 21.10 -19.40 47.19
C LEU A 151 21.05 -20.93 47.23
N ASP A 152 21.62 -21.60 46.24
CA ASP A 152 21.67 -23.06 46.22
C ASP A 152 22.63 -23.62 47.27
N GLU A 153 23.79 -22.97 47.47
CA GLU A 153 24.76 -23.33 48.50
C GLU A 153 24.17 -23.16 49.92
N MET A 154 23.53 -22.03 50.21
CA MET A 154 22.82 -21.81 51.49
C MET A 154 21.66 -22.81 51.69
N LYS A 155 20.90 -23.15 50.64
CA LYS A 155 19.84 -24.16 50.73
C LYS A 155 20.39 -25.55 51.05
N ILE A 156 21.58 -25.89 50.51
CA ILE A 156 22.26 -27.16 50.79
C ILE A 156 22.70 -27.20 52.26
N GLU A 157 23.31 -26.14 52.79
CA GLU A 157 23.69 -26.05 54.21
C GLU A 157 22.48 -26.19 55.14
N MET A 158 21.38 -25.46 54.84
CA MET A 158 20.14 -25.58 55.60
C MET A 158 19.55 -26.99 55.55
N ARG A 159 19.66 -27.69 54.42
CA ARG A 159 19.19 -29.07 54.29
C ARG A 159 20.05 -30.05 55.08
N GLN A 160 21.36 -29.83 55.15
CA GLN A 160 22.28 -30.64 55.95
C GLN A 160 22.08 -30.43 57.45
N LEU A 161 21.82 -29.19 57.88
CA LEU A 161 21.48 -28.88 59.28
C LEU A 161 20.12 -29.48 59.68
N LYS A 162 19.17 -29.56 58.75
CA LYS A 162 17.85 -30.17 59.00
C LYS A 162 17.86 -31.70 59.00
N SER A 163 18.89 -32.34 58.43
CA SER A 163 19.02 -33.80 58.40
C SER A 163 19.89 -34.38 59.53
N ARG A 164 20.40 -33.53 60.43
CA ARG A 164 20.99 -33.93 61.72
C ARG A 164 19.95 -33.77 62.82
#